data_AF-A0A1E4FS30-F1
#
_entry.id   AF-A0A1E4FS30-F1
#
_cell.length_a   1.000
_cell.length_b   1.000
_cell.length_c   1.000
_cell.angle_alpha   90.00
_cell.angle_beta   90.00
_cell.angle_gamma   90.00
#
_symmetry.space_group_name_H-M   'P 1'
#
loop_
_entity.id
_entity.type
_entity.pdbx_description
1 polymer ?
#
loop_
_entity_poly.entity_id
_entity_poly.type
_entity_poly.pdbx_seq_one_letter_code
_entity_poly.pdbx_strand_id
1 'polypeptide(L)'
;MTDSLNVDQNSGSKKAEIVREVRIRLPDVIVLDLKLQAHTEGTTMNALIAGYIDEGLKKAGRPGVFSRATRFSDYLRRKGGYNSAAANRAQDDGNFT
;
A
#
# COMPACT_ATOMS: atom_id res chain seq x y z
N MET A 1 -23.49 43.36 21.66
CA MET A 1 -23.39 42.51 20.46
C MET A 1 -21.92 42.17 20.30
N THR A 2 -21.52 40.98 20.74
CA THR A 2 -20.14 40.50 20.66
C THR A 2 -20.15 39.22 19.84
N ASP A 3 -19.71 39.34 18.59
CA ASP A 3 -19.48 38.23 17.67
C ASP A 3 -18.49 37.27 18.29
N SER A 4 -18.99 36.09 18.65
CA SER A 4 -18.15 34.98 19.11
C SER A 4 -17.55 34.30 17.89
N LEU A 5 -16.27 34.61 17.71
CA LEU A 5 -15.27 33.99 16.85
C LEU A 5 -15.60 32.54 16.47
N ASN A 6 -15.64 32.33 15.16
CA ASN A 6 -15.67 31.06 14.47
C ASN A 6 -14.58 30.13 15.03
N VAL A 7 -14.97 29.13 15.81
CA VAL A 7 -14.09 28.04 16.21
C VAL A 7 -13.97 27.12 15.01
N ASP A 8 -13.07 27.48 14.09
CA ASP A 8 -12.49 26.52 13.16
C ASP A 8 -11.79 25.46 14.00
N GLN A 9 -12.50 24.37 14.27
CA GLN A 9 -11.96 23.18 14.91
C GLN A 9 -10.95 22.54 13.95
N ASN A 10 -9.75 23.07 14.01
CA ASN A 10 -8.49 22.36 14.18
C ASN A 10 -8.55 20.87 13.83
N SER A 11 -8.15 20.59 12.60
CA SER A 11 -7.06 19.64 12.32
C SER A 11 -7.14 18.30 13.05
N GLY A 12 -8.20 17.54 12.77
CA GLY A 12 -8.14 16.09 12.82
C GLY A 12 -7.17 15.57 11.76
N SER A 13 -5.87 15.84 11.96
CA SER A 13 -4.79 15.20 11.23
C SER A 13 -4.90 13.71 11.54
N LYS A 14 -5.70 13.01 10.71
CA LYS A 14 -5.63 11.56 10.57
C LYS A 14 -4.14 11.29 10.45
N LYS A 15 -3.52 10.74 11.50
CA LYS A 15 -2.12 10.29 11.44
C LYS A 15 -2.08 9.42 10.20
N ALA A 16 -1.53 9.97 9.11
CA ALA A 16 -1.33 9.25 7.89
C ALA A 16 -0.42 8.12 8.33
N GLU A 17 -0.97 6.90 8.33
CA GLU A 17 -0.26 5.71 8.69
C GLU A 17 1.07 5.75 7.93
N ILE A 18 2.18 5.84 8.66
CA ILE A 18 3.49 6.13 8.07
C ILE A 18 3.94 4.86 7.37
N VAL A 19 3.49 4.68 6.13
CA VAL A 19 3.96 3.64 5.22
C VAL A 19 5.34 4.07 4.71
N ARG A 20 6.32 3.17 4.81
CA ARG A 20 7.64 3.36 4.19
C ARG A 20 7.81 2.36 3.06
N GLU A 21 8.35 2.83 1.94
CA GLU A 21 8.72 1.98 0.83
C GLU A 21 10.08 1.33 1.07
N VAL A 22 10.18 0.05 0.75
CA VAL A 22 11.42 -0.74 0.87
C VAL A 22 11.70 -1.39 -0.48
N ARG A 23 12.94 -1.28 -0.96
CA ARG A 23 13.39 -1.94 -2.19
C ARG A 23 13.93 -3.33 -1.85
N ILE A 24 13.26 -4.36 -2.35
CA ILE A 24 13.67 -5.77 -2.21
C ILE A 24 14.22 -6.24 -3.56
N ARG A 25 15.40 -6.86 -3.56
CA ARG A 25 15.98 -7.50 -4.76
C ARG A 25 15.70 -8.99 -4.70
N LEU A 26 15.16 -9.55 -5.78
CA LEU A 26 14.83 -10.97 -5.91
C LEU A 26 15.40 -11.49 -7.24
N PRO A 27 15.74 -12.79 -7.35
CA PRO A 27 16.06 -13.40 -8.64
C PRO A 27 14.89 -13.29 -9.62
N ASP A 28 15.18 -13.11 -10.91
CA ASP A 28 14.15 -12.89 -11.95
C ASP A 28 13.11 -14.02 -11.99
N VAL A 29 13.55 -15.27 -11.84
CA VAL A 29 12.66 -16.44 -11.80
C VAL A 29 11.61 -16.32 -10.69
N ILE A 30 12.00 -15.84 -9.51
CA ILE A 30 11.10 -15.64 -8.38
C ILE A 30 10.12 -14.48 -8.65
N VAL A 31 10.60 -13.41 -9.30
CA VAL A 31 9.73 -12.29 -9.68
C VAL A 31 8.65 -12.74 -10.67
N LEU A 32 8.99 -13.60 -11.62
CA LEU A 32 8.04 -14.17 -12.58
C LEU A 32 7.00 -15.05 -11.88
N ASP A 33 7.43 -15.94 -10.99
CA ASP A 33 6.53 -16.81 -10.23
C ASP A 33 5.55 -16.00 -9.37
N LEU A 34 6.03 -14.99 -8.66
CA LEU A 34 5.19 -14.11 -7.85
C LEU A 34 4.18 -13.32 -8.69
N LYS A 35 4.56 -12.87 -9.89
CA LYS A 35 3.65 -12.20 -10.81
C LYS A 35 2.56 -13.14 -11.32
N LEU A 36 2.93 -14.35 -11.72
CA LEU A 36 1.99 -15.36 -12.19
C LEU A 36 1.01 -15.75 -11.10
N GLN A 37 1.51 -16.01 -9.89
CA GLN A 37 0.67 -16.36 -8.75
C GLN A 37 -0.29 -15.22 -8.38
N ALA A 38 0.20 -13.98 -8.26
CA ALA A 38 -0.66 -12.84 -7.98
C ALA A 38 -1.72 -12.66 -9.07
N HIS A 39 -1.36 -12.93 -10.33
CA HIS A 39 -2.32 -12.90 -11.43
C HIS A 39 -3.43 -13.94 -11.24
N THR A 40 -3.06 -15.20 -10.99
CA THR A 40 -3.99 -16.33 -10.75
C THR A 40 -4.90 -16.08 -9.55
N GLU A 41 -4.38 -15.50 -8.47
CA GLU A 41 -5.13 -15.18 -7.25
C GLU A 41 -5.98 -13.89 -7.36
N GLY A 42 -5.95 -13.21 -8.50
CA GLY A 42 -6.72 -11.98 -8.68
C GLY A 42 -6.23 -10.81 -7.81
N THR A 43 -4.95 -10.80 -7.42
CA THR A 43 -4.35 -9.80 -6.54
C THR A 43 -3.15 -9.09 -7.20
N THR A 44 -2.46 -8.22 -6.45
CA THR A 44 -1.20 -7.60 -6.89
C THR A 44 0.01 -8.34 -6.31
N MET A 45 1.16 -8.26 -6.98
CA MET A 45 2.41 -8.85 -6.47
C MET A 45 2.77 -8.28 -5.08
N ASN A 46 2.52 -6.99 -4.85
CA ASN A 46 2.75 -6.37 -3.55
C ASN A 46 1.83 -6.93 -2.47
N ALA A 47 0.55 -7.20 -2.77
CA ALA A 47 -0.36 -7.87 -1.85
C ALA A 47 0.11 -9.27 -1.49
N LEU A 48 0.54 -10.03 -2.50
CA LEU A 48 1.03 -11.38 -2.30
C LEU A 48 2.25 -11.37 -1.37
N ILE A 49 3.24 -10.50 -1.65
CA ILE A 49 4.44 -10.35 -0.82
C ILE A 49 4.07 -9.91 0.61
N ALA A 50 3.18 -8.93 0.77
CA ALA A 50 2.73 -8.50 2.09
C ALA A 50 2.01 -9.61 2.86
N GLY A 51 1.25 -10.47 2.16
CA GLY A 51 0.66 -11.68 2.73
C GLY A 51 1.71 -12.65 3.26
N TYR A 52 2.76 -12.93 2.48
CA TYR A 52 3.88 -13.76 2.94
C TYR A 52 4.61 -13.17 4.15
N ILE A 53 4.82 -11.85 4.18
CA ILE A 53 5.42 -11.17 5.33
C ILE A 53 4.52 -11.27 6.56
N ASP A 54 3.21 -11.06 6.40
CA ASP A 54 2.22 -11.17 7.48
C ASP A 54 2.19 -12.58 8.08
N GLU A 55 2.16 -13.61 7.25
CA GLU A 55 2.25 -15.00 7.68
C GLU A 55 3.58 -15.31 8.37
N GLY A 56 4.70 -14.83 7.82
CA GLY A 56 6.02 -15.02 8.42
C GLY A 56 6.13 -14.39 9.81
N LEU A 57 5.58 -13.19 10.00
CA LEU A 57 5.53 -12.52 11.30
C LEU A 57 4.65 -13.30 12.30
N LYS A 58 3.46 -13.75 11.87
CA LYS A 58 2.56 -14.53 12.72
C LYS A 58 3.19 -15.85 13.16
N LYS A 59 3.85 -16.58 12.24
CA LYS A 59 4.59 -17.82 12.55
C LYS A 59 5.73 -17.58 13.55
N ALA A 60 6.33 -16.40 13.53
CA ALA A 60 7.36 -15.98 14.48
C ALA A 60 6.78 -15.43 15.81
N GLY A 61 5.48 -15.54 16.08
CA GLY A 61 4.83 -15.04 17.28
C GLY A 61 4.74 -13.50 17.35
N ARG A 62 4.87 -12.82 16.21
CA ARG A 62 4.80 -11.35 16.11
C ARG A 62 3.45 -10.89 15.55
N PRO A 63 2.99 -9.67 15.91
CA PRO A 63 1.85 -9.07 15.25
C PRO A 63 2.09 -8.91 13.74
N GLY A 64 1.16 -9.43 12.94
CA GLY A 64 1.24 -9.38 11.48
C GLY A 64 1.09 -7.96 10.91
N VAL A 65 1.44 -7.78 9.64
CA VAL A 65 1.37 -6.49 8.92
C VAL A 65 -0.05 -5.92 8.98
N PHE A 66 -1.07 -6.74 8.72
CA PHE A 66 -2.46 -6.26 8.67
C PHE A 66 -3.05 -5.91 10.04
N SER A 67 -2.48 -6.45 11.12
CA SER A 67 -2.86 -6.08 12.48
C SER A 67 -2.36 -4.68 12.88
N ARG A 68 -1.26 -4.24 12.26
CA ARG A 68 -0.65 -2.94 12.50
C ARG A 68 -1.18 -1.87 11.56
N ALA A 69 -1.66 -2.27 10.40
CA ALA A 69 -2.16 -1.36 9.38
C ALA A 69 -3.37 -1.93 8.63
N THR A 70 -4.56 -1.78 9.21
CA THR A 70 -5.79 -2.42 8.69
C THR A 70 -6.14 -1.95 7.28
N ARG A 71 -5.90 -0.66 6.97
CA ARG A 71 -6.15 -0.06 5.64
C ARG A 71 -5.11 -0.45 4.59
N PHE A 72 -3.97 -0.97 5.01
CA PHE A 72 -2.92 -1.41 4.11
C PHE A 72 -3.35 -2.62 3.28
N SER A 73 -4.24 -3.46 3.82
CA SER A 73 -4.84 -4.59 3.09
C SER A 73 -5.62 -4.13 1.85
N ASP A 74 -6.37 -3.02 1.93
CA ASP A 74 -7.13 -2.46 0.82
C ASP A 74 -6.23 -1.84 -0.26
N TYR A 75 -5.13 -1.21 0.15
CA TYR A 75 -4.12 -0.68 -0.78
C TYR A 75 -3.53 -1.79 -1.65
N LEU A 76 -3.24 -2.93 -1.02
CA LEU A 76 -2.57 -4.05 -1.67
C LEU A 76 -3.49 -4.88 -2.58
N ARG A 77 -4.80 -4.92 -2.28
CA ARG A 77 -5.80 -5.71 -3.03
C ARG A 77 -6.24 -5.15 -4.38
N ARG A 78 -5.96 -3.88 -4.70
CA ARG A 78 -6.49 -3.24 -5.93
C ARG A 78 -5.71 -3.71 -7.18
N LYS A 79 -6.11 -4.84 -7.76
CA LYS A 79 -5.77 -5.19 -9.14
C LYS A 79 -6.57 -4.26 -10.07
N GLY A 80 -5.94 -3.20 -10.57
CA GLY A 80 -6.60 -2.22 -11.45
C GLY A 80 -6.93 -0.86 -10.79
N GLY A 81 -6.03 -0.32 -9.97
CA GLY A 81 -6.14 1.06 -9.49
C GLY A 81 -5.85 2.11 -10.57
N TYR A 82 -6.63 2.12 -11.67
CA TYR A 82 -6.65 3.16 -12.71
C TYR A 82 -6.99 4.57 -12.18
N ASN A 83 -7.28 4.70 -10.87
CA ASN A 83 -7.56 5.96 -10.18
C ASN A 83 -6.87 6.03 -8.80
N SER A 84 -5.67 5.45 -8.65
CA SER A 84 -4.80 5.84 -7.54
C SER A 84 -3.98 7.05 -8.00
N ALA A 85 -3.88 8.11 -7.18
CA ALA A 85 -3.08 9.30 -7.52
C ALA A 85 -1.59 8.97 -7.84
N ALA A 86 -1.14 7.75 -7.50
CA ALA A 86 0.15 7.19 -7.88
C ALA A 86 0.25 6.77 -9.37
N ALA A 87 -0.85 6.35 -10.00
CA ALA A 87 -0.88 5.99 -11.43
C ALA A 87 -0.79 7.23 -12.34
N ASN A 88 -1.38 8.36 -11.92
CA ASN A 88 -1.35 9.61 -12.69
C ASN A 88 0.03 10.31 -12.70
N ARG A 89 0.92 10.02 -11.74
CA ARG A 89 2.30 10.56 -11.75
C ARG A 89 3.23 9.78 -12.67
N ALA A 90 3.00 8.48 -12.83
CA ALA A 90 3.84 7.63 -13.66
C ALA A 90 3.63 7.84 -15.18
N GLN A 91 2.59 8.58 -15.59
CA GLN A 91 2.33 8.91 -17.00
C GLN A 91 2.93 10.25 -17.45
N ASP A 92 3.37 11.11 -16.53
CA ASP A 92 3.95 12.43 -16.87
C ASP A 92 5.47 12.32 -17.16
N ASP A 93 6.15 11.32 -16.58
CA ASP A 93 7.60 11.12 -16.75
C ASP A 93 7.95 10.28 -18.02
N GLY A 94 6.97 10.04 -18.89
CA GLY A 94 7.09 9.17 -20.07
C GLY A 94 7.52 9.87 -21.37
N ASN A 95 7.95 11.13 -21.34
CA ASN A 95 8.52 11.79 -22.51
C ASN A 95 10.01 11.46 -22.66
N PHE A 96 10.29 10.27 -23.19
CA PHE A 96 11.53 10.01 -23.93
C PHE A 96 11.18 10.02 -25.42
N THR A 97 11.59 11.10 -26.09
CA THR A 97 11.83 11.18 -27.54
C THR A 97 12.72 10.03 -28.02
#